data_AF-A0A2D9WP96-F1
#
_entry.id   AF-A0A2D9WP96-F1
#
_cell.length_a   1.000
_cell.length_b   1.000
_cell.length_c   1.000
_cell.angle_alpha   90.00
_cell.angle_beta   90.00
_cell.angle_gamma   90.00
#
_symmetry.space_group_name_H-M   'P 1'
#
loop_
_entity.id
_entity.type
_entity.pdbx_description
1 polymer ?
#
loop_
_entity_poly.entity_id
_entity_poly.type
_entity_poly.pdbx_seq_one_letter_code
_entity_poly.pdbx_strand_id
1 'polypeptide(L)'
;MLLLSVTHDYFIWHYTRAFKELFTVWVNILWFVVHFFSIPQLVKSWFAPYKRITEQRHRRFDLEDIAGYIIINTLSRIVGAVMRTILIGLGLLFLTFMIAFGVVVYLLWIFLPIIILATLVVGVSILFTGV
;
A
#
# COMPACT_ATOMS: atom_id res chain seq x y z
N MET A 1 12.77 5.72 43.80
CA MET A 1 12.93 6.87 42.89
C MET A 1 13.07 6.44 41.43
N LEU A 2 13.91 5.44 41.10
CA LEU A 2 14.08 4.94 39.72
C LEU A 2 12.78 4.46 39.02
N LEU A 3 11.92 3.70 39.71
CA LEU A 3 10.67 3.21 39.09
C LEU A 3 9.71 4.32 38.68
N LEU A 4 9.68 5.41 39.45
CA LEU A 4 8.78 6.54 39.21
C LEU A 4 9.27 7.40 38.02
N SER A 5 10.58 7.53 37.85
CA SER A 5 11.16 8.21 36.67
C SER A 5 10.97 7.37 35.39
N VAL A 6 11.22 6.07 35.45
CA VAL A 6 11.08 5.19 34.26
C VAL A 6 9.63 5.13 33.77
N THR A 7 8.65 5.06 34.68
CA THR A 7 7.23 5.05 34.32
C THR A 7 6.79 6.36 33.67
N HIS A 8 7.18 7.49 34.24
CA HIS A 8 6.94 8.81 33.66
C HIS A 8 7.55 8.95 32.25
N ASP A 9 8.83 8.61 32.10
CA ASP A 9 9.55 8.73 30.84
C ASP A 9 8.97 7.81 29.76
N TYR A 10 8.51 6.62 30.16
CA TYR A 10 7.80 5.69 29.28
C TYR A 10 6.51 6.31 28.74
N PHE A 11 5.65 6.89 29.58
CA PHE A 11 4.40 7.49 29.12
C PHE A 11 4.65 8.69 28.19
N ILE A 12 5.64 9.51 28.50
CA ILE A 12 6.04 10.60 27.59
C ILE A 12 6.49 10.02 26.25
N TRP A 13 7.38 9.04 26.24
CA TRP A 13 7.86 8.42 25.00
C TRP A 13 6.71 7.80 24.20
N HIS A 14 5.83 7.05 24.87
CA HIS A 14 4.73 6.29 24.27
C HIS A 14 3.76 7.18 23.51
N TYR A 15 3.41 8.34 24.09
CA TYR A 15 2.45 9.28 23.53
C TYR A 15 3.07 10.43 22.73
N THR A 16 4.40 10.51 22.61
CA THR A 16 5.07 11.57 21.84
C THR A 16 6.00 11.01 20.77
N ARG A 17 7.19 10.54 21.15
CA ARG A 17 8.24 10.15 20.22
C ARG A 17 7.86 8.90 19.45
N ALA A 18 7.38 7.85 20.13
CA ALA A 18 6.97 6.61 19.49
C ALA A 18 5.84 6.84 18.48
N PHE A 19 4.89 7.73 18.81
CA PHE A 19 3.78 8.10 17.94
C PHE A 19 4.25 8.71 16.60
N LYS A 20 5.31 9.54 16.63
CA LYS A 20 5.92 10.13 15.43
C LYS A 20 6.72 9.10 14.62
N GLU A 21 7.44 8.22 15.31
CA GLU A 21 8.19 7.14 14.66
C GLU A 21 7.24 6.17 13.95
N LEU A 22 6.12 5.81 14.58
CA LEU A 22 5.05 5.00 13.99
C LEU A 22 4.47 5.65 12.73
N PHE A 23 4.27 6.97 12.74
CA PHE A 23 3.76 7.71 11.58
C PHE A 23 4.74 7.62 10.41
N THR A 24 6.02 7.80 10.72
CA THR A 24 7.10 7.75 9.74
C THR A 24 7.17 6.37 9.09
N VAL A 25 7.09 5.30 9.89
CA VAL A 25 7.04 3.91 9.38
C VAL A 25 5.82 3.71 8.50
N TRP A 26 4.65 4.17 8.94
CA TRP A 26 3.41 4.02 8.18
C TRP A 26 3.48 4.73 6.82
N VAL A 27 3.93 5.98 6.78
CA VAL A 27 4.14 6.72 5.53
C VAL A 27 5.14 6.03 4.61
N ASN A 28 6.23 5.48 5.16
CA ASN A 28 7.22 4.73 4.37
C ASN A 28 6.61 3.47 3.74
N ILE A 29 5.72 2.76 4.45
CA ILE A 29 5.00 1.61 3.91
C ILE A 29 4.05 2.04 2.78
N LEU A 30 3.31 3.13 2.96
CA LEU A 30 2.42 3.66 1.91
C LEU A 30 3.22 4.08 0.67
N TRP A 31 4.34 4.78 0.87
CA TRP A 31 5.27 5.16 -0.19
C TRP A 31 5.81 3.92 -0.92
N PHE A 32 6.20 2.88 -0.17
CA PHE A 32 6.66 1.61 -0.73
C PHE A 32 5.60 0.96 -1.63
N VAL A 33 4.33 0.89 -1.20
CA VAL A 33 3.25 0.31 -2.02
C VAL A 33 3.10 1.05 -3.35
N VAL A 34 3.11 2.39 -3.31
CA VAL A 34 3.01 3.21 -4.53
C VAL A 34 4.17 2.92 -5.49
N HIS A 35 5.39 2.73 -4.97
CA HIS A 35 6.59 2.44 -5.77
C HIS A 35 6.64 1.00 -6.27
N PHE A 36 6.27 0.03 -5.42
CA PHE A 36 6.24 -1.39 -5.76
C PHE A 36 5.31 -1.67 -6.94
N PHE A 37 4.12 -1.08 -6.93
CA PHE A 37 3.19 -1.17 -8.07
C PHE A 37 3.50 -0.17 -9.18
N SER A 38 4.47 0.74 -9.01
CA SER A 38 4.83 1.77 -9.99
C SER A 38 3.62 2.56 -10.50
N ILE A 39 2.68 2.88 -9.59
CA ILE A 39 1.37 3.46 -9.94
C ILE A 39 1.52 4.73 -10.81
N PRO A 40 2.40 5.70 -10.47
CA PRO A 40 2.56 6.90 -11.30
C PRO A 40 3.00 6.60 -12.74
N GLN A 41 3.88 5.62 -12.91
CA GLN A 41 4.42 5.21 -14.21
C GLN A 41 3.36 4.48 -15.04
N LEU A 42 2.55 3.61 -14.40
CA LEU A 42 1.45 2.91 -15.07
C LEU A 42 0.39 3.90 -15.57
N VAL A 43 0.04 4.90 -14.76
CA VAL A 43 -0.90 5.97 -15.14
C VAL A 43 -0.36 6.81 -16.29
N LYS A 44 0.92 7.24 -16.23
CA LYS A 44 1.55 8.01 -17.33
C LYS A 44 1.63 7.23 -18.65
N SER A 45 1.78 5.91 -18.58
CA SER A 45 1.90 5.03 -19.75
C SER A 45 0.60 4.33 -20.12
N TRP A 46 -0.55 4.78 -19.62
CA TRP A 46 -1.81 4.03 -19.68
C TRP A 46 -2.21 3.64 -21.12
N PHE A 47 -2.08 4.57 -22.07
CA PHE A 47 -2.37 4.36 -23.50
C PHE A 47 -1.12 4.04 -24.34
N ALA A 48 0.03 3.79 -23.72
CA ALA A 48 1.24 3.42 -24.44
C ALA A 48 1.12 1.98 -25.00
N PRO A 49 1.58 1.72 -26.24
CA PRO A 49 1.48 0.41 -26.87
C PRO A 49 2.18 -0.66 -26.03
N TYR A 50 1.56 -1.82 -25.91
CA TYR A 50 2.09 -2.91 -25.10
C TYR A 50 3.35 -3.49 -25.74
N LYS A 51 4.41 -3.65 -24.93
CA LYS A 51 5.70 -4.21 -25.36
C LYS A 51 6.30 -3.60 -26.62
N ARG A 52 5.92 -2.35 -26.97
CA ARG A 52 6.32 -1.70 -28.23
C ARG A 52 5.98 -2.52 -29.47
N ILE A 53 4.93 -3.35 -29.40
CA ILE A 53 4.39 -4.04 -30.57
C ILE A 53 3.65 -2.97 -31.36
N THR A 54 4.30 -2.49 -32.41
CA THR A 54 3.76 -1.47 -33.31
C THR A 54 4.08 -1.84 -34.75
N GLU A 55 3.06 -1.82 -35.61
CA GLU A 55 3.23 -1.93 -37.05
C GLU A 55 3.72 -0.58 -37.61
N GLN A 56 4.59 -0.58 -38.61
CA GLN A 56 4.94 0.63 -39.37
C GLN A 56 4.22 0.61 -40.71
N ARG A 57 3.60 1.74 -41.06
CA ARG A 57 2.92 1.91 -42.35
C ARG A 57 3.94 2.00 -43.48
N HIS A 58 3.72 1.27 -44.57
CA HIS A 58 4.52 1.40 -45.78
C HIS A 58 4.15 2.67 -46.57
N ARG A 59 5.11 3.19 -47.35
CA ARG A 59 4.97 4.48 -48.06
C ARG A 59 3.94 4.45 -49.21
N ARG A 60 3.46 3.28 -49.62
CA ARG A 60 2.45 3.12 -50.67
C ARG A 60 1.05 3.25 -50.07
N PHE A 61 0.14 3.89 -50.81
CA PHE A 61 -1.27 3.92 -50.44
C PHE A 61 -1.91 2.57 -50.73
N ASP A 62 -1.81 1.66 -49.76
CA ASP A 62 -2.48 0.36 -49.75
C ASP A 62 -3.48 0.34 -48.58
N LEU A 63 -4.75 0.07 -48.90
CA LEU A 63 -5.83 0.02 -47.92
C LEU A 63 -5.63 -1.12 -46.92
N GLU A 64 -5.04 -2.23 -47.36
CA GLU A 64 -4.77 -3.40 -46.51
C GLU A 64 -3.70 -3.07 -45.45
N ASP A 65 -2.63 -2.39 -45.87
CA ASP A 65 -1.56 -1.92 -44.97
C ASP A 65 -2.06 -0.89 -43.95
N ILE A 66 -2.95 0.03 -44.38
CA ILE A 66 -3.58 1.01 -43.48
C ILE A 66 -4.45 0.31 -42.44
N ALA A 67 -5.27 -0.66 -42.85
CA ALA A 67 -6.14 -1.42 -41.95
C ALA A 67 -5.31 -2.21 -40.93
N GLY A 68 -4.27 -2.92 -41.39
CA GLY A 68 -3.35 -3.67 -40.53
C GLY A 68 -2.68 -2.77 -39.48
N TYR A 69 -2.13 -1.64 -39.90
CA TYR A 69 -1.52 -0.65 -38.99
C TYR A 69 -2.47 -0.18 -37.89
N ILE A 70 -3.72 0.17 -38.25
CA ILE A 70 -4.71 0.66 -37.29
C ILE A 70 -5.10 -0.46 -36.33
N ILE A 71 -5.41 -1.65 -36.83
CA ILE A 71 -5.88 -2.78 -36.01
C ILE A 71 -4.80 -3.18 -35.00
N ILE A 72 -3.57 -3.40 -35.46
CA ILE A 72 -2.47 -3.92 -34.62
C ILE A 72 -2.08 -2.90 -33.55
N ASN A 73 -1.93 -1.62 -33.92
CA ASN A 73 -1.58 -0.59 -32.95
C ASN A 73 -2.69 -0.33 -31.94
N THR A 74 -3.96 -0.40 -32.37
CA THR A 74 -5.11 -0.23 -31.47
C THR A 74 -5.19 -1.40 -30.49
N LEU A 75 -5.08 -2.63 -30.98
CA LEU A 75 -5.11 -3.84 -30.15
C LEU A 75 -3.96 -3.85 -29.13
N SER A 76 -2.75 -3.48 -29.58
CA SER A 76 -1.56 -3.34 -28.71
C SER A 76 -1.79 -2.34 -27.57
N ARG A 77 -2.43 -1.20 -27.84
CA ARG A 77 -2.79 -0.21 -26.81
C ARG A 77 -3.88 -0.71 -25.87
N ILE A 78 -4.90 -1.39 -26.38
CA ILE A 78 -5.99 -1.96 -25.56
C ILE A 78 -5.43 -2.99 -24.57
N VAL A 79 -4.64 -3.96 -25.05
CA VAL A 79 -4.01 -4.98 -24.19
C VAL A 79 -3.14 -4.31 -23.12
N GLY A 80 -2.34 -3.32 -23.52
CA GLY A 80 -1.52 -2.56 -22.59
C GLY A 80 -2.34 -1.80 -21.54
N ALA A 81 -3.45 -1.17 -21.95
CA ALA A 81 -4.34 -0.44 -21.06
C ALA A 81 -5.01 -1.40 -20.05
N VAL A 82 -5.50 -2.56 -20.50
CA VAL A 82 -6.13 -3.57 -19.62
C VAL A 82 -5.15 -4.05 -18.55
N MET A 83 -3.94 -4.45 -18.94
CA MET A 83 -2.92 -4.93 -18.00
C MET A 83 -2.55 -3.84 -16.97
N ARG A 84 -2.37 -2.60 -17.42
CA ARG A 84 -2.06 -1.47 -16.52
C ARG A 84 -3.22 -1.15 -15.58
N THR A 85 -4.47 -1.20 -16.05
CA THR A 85 -5.65 -1.00 -15.20
C THR A 85 -5.73 -2.04 -14.09
N ILE A 86 -5.44 -3.32 -14.38
CA ILE A 86 -5.40 -4.38 -13.36
C ILE A 86 -4.32 -4.08 -12.31
N LEU A 87 -3.10 -3.74 -12.75
CA LEU A 87 -1.99 -3.43 -11.83
C LEU A 87 -2.25 -2.19 -10.98
N ILE A 88 -2.81 -1.12 -11.57
CA ILE A 88 -3.23 0.08 -10.84
C ILE A 88 -4.32 -0.28 -9.83
N GLY A 89 -5.33 -1.06 -10.23
CA GLY A 89 -6.41 -1.49 -9.36
C GLY A 89 -5.91 -2.29 -8.15
N LEU A 90 -5.03 -3.26 -8.37
CA LEU A 90 -4.38 -4.01 -7.29
C LEU A 90 -3.54 -3.10 -6.39
N GLY A 91 -2.75 -2.19 -6.97
CA GLY A 91 -1.94 -1.24 -6.20
C GLY A 91 -2.80 -0.34 -5.30
N LEU A 92 -3.93 0.17 -5.81
CA LEU A 92 -4.87 0.98 -5.03
C LEU A 92 -5.59 0.18 -3.94
N LEU A 93 -5.94 -1.08 -4.22
CA LEU A 93 -6.52 -1.98 -3.23
C LEU A 93 -5.54 -2.22 -2.06
N PHE A 94 -4.29 -2.56 -2.37
CA PHE A 94 -3.24 -2.73 -1.37
C PHE A 94 -2.97 -1.44 -0.58
N LEU A 95 -2.95 -0.29 -1.27
CA LEU A 95 -2.77 1.01 -0.62
C LEU A 95 -3.88 1.28 0.38
N THR A 96 -5.14 1.03 -0.01
CA THR A 96 -6.31 1.19 0.87
C THR A 96 -6.22 0.27 2.09
N PHE A 97 -5.84 -0.98 1.89
CA PHE A 97 -5.63 -1.94 2.98
C PHE A 97 -4.53 -1.50 3.94
N MET A 98 -3.40 -0.99 3.43
CA MET A 98 -2.30 -0.49 4.27
C MET A 98 -2.66 0.79 5.04
N ILE A 99 -3.53 1.64 4.49
CA ILE A 99 -4.09 2.78 5.22
C ILE A 99 -4.95 2.27 6.39
N ALA A 100 -5.90 1.38 6.12
CA ALA A 100 -6.76 0.83 7.16
C ALA A 100 -5.95 0.10 8.25
N PHE A 101 -4.95 -0.69 7.85
CA PHE A 101 -4.07 -1.40 8.77
C PHE A 101 -3.29 -0.43 9.68
N GLY A 102 -2.73 0.65 9.15
CA GLY A 102 -2.02 1.63 9.98
C GLY A 102 -2.93 2.30 11.02
N VAL A 103 -4.18 2.60 10.66
CA VAL A 103 -5.17 3.12 11.63
C VAL A 103 -5.42 2.13 12.77
N VAL A 104 -5.58 0.84 12.44
CA VAL A 104 -5.74 -0.22 13.46
C VAL A 104 -4.50 -0.30 14.36
N VAL A 105 -3.30 -0.27 13.79
CA VAL A 105 -2.05 -0.27 14.57
C VAL A 105 -1.97 0.95 15.50
N TYR A 106 -2.41 2.12 15.05
CA TYR A 106 -2.48 3.32 15.87
C TYR A 106 -3.45 3.19 17.03
N LEU A 107 -4.66 2.67 16.78
CA LEU A 107 -5.64 2.42 17.83
C LEU A 107 -5.08 1.42 18.85
N LEU A 108 -4.49 0.32 18.40
CA LEU A 108 -3.83 -0.64 19.27
C LEU A 108 -2.70 -0.01 20.08
N TRP A 109 -1.88 0.87 19.48
CA TRP A 109 -0.80 1.57 20.17
C TRP A 109 -1.31 2.46 21.30
N ILE A 110 -2.37 3.23 21.04
CA ILE A 110 -2.99 4.12 22.04
C ILE A 110 -3.49 3.30 23.25
N PHE A 111 -4.16 2.18 22.99
CA PHE A 111 -4.73 1.34 24.04
C PHE A 111 -3.74 0.31 24.61
N LEU A 112 -2.53 0.20 24.05
CA LEU A 112 -1.55 -0.82 24.40
C LEU A 112 -1.26 -0.90 25.92
N PRO A 113 -1.05 0.22 26.65
CA PRO A 113 -0.80 0.16 28.08
C PRO A 113 -1.98 -0.44 28.85
N ILE A 114 -3.22 -0.11 28.45
CA ILE A 114 -4.45 -0.61 29.08
C ILE A 114 -4.65 -2.09 28.72
N ILE A 115 -4.42 -2.47 27.46
CA ILE A 115 -4.53 -3.85 27.00
C ILE A 115 -3.56 -4.74 27.78
N ILE A 116 -2.31 -4.30 27.98
CA ILE A 116 -1.31 -5.04 28.77
C ILE A 116 -1.79 -5.23 30.22
N LEU A 117 -2.29 -4.17 30.86
CA LEU A 117 -2.80 -4.27 32.23
C LEU A 117 -4.02 -5.21 32.31
N ALA A 118 -4.95 -5.11 31.36
CA ALA A 118 -6.14 -5.94 31.32
C ALA A 118 -5.78 -7.43 31.12
N THR A 119 -4.88 -7.75 30.19
CA THR A 119 -4.45 -9.13 29.94
C THR A 119 -3.69 -9.73 31.13
N LEU A 120 -2.91 -8.92 31.85
CA LEU A 120 -2.28 -9.36 33.10
C LEU A 120 -3.30 -9.65 34.19
N VAL A 121 -4.27 -8.75 34.42
CA VAL A 121 -5.33 -8.96 35.43
C VAL A 121 -6.15 -10.20 35.12
N VAL A 122 -6.58 -10.36 33.86
CA VAL A 122 -7.32 -11.54 33.41
C VAL A 122 -6.49 -12.80 33.58
N GLY A 123 -5.23 -12.80 33.13
CA GLY A 123 -4.34 -13.95 33.26
C GLY A 123 -4.14 -14.39 34.72
N VAL A 124 -3.94 -13.42 35.61
CA VAL A 124 -3.82 -13.70 37.06
C VAL A 124 -5.13 -14.22 37.63
N SER A 125 -6.28 -13.65 37.23
CA SER A 125 -7.59 -14.11 37.73
C SER A 125 -7.87 -15.57 37.39
N ILE A 126 -7.51 -16.00 36.17
CA ILE A 126 -7.67 -17.39 35.70
C ILE A 126 -6.91 -18.36 36.61
N LEU A 127 -5.67 -18.01 36.99
CA LEU A 127 -4.86 -18.84 37.88
C LEU A 127 -5.51 -19.09 39.24
N PHE A 128 -6.28 -18.12 39.75
CA PHE A 128 -6.95 -18.23 41.05
C PHE A 128 -8.36 -18.82 40.95
N THR A 129 -9.04 -18.69 39.81
CA THR A 129 -10.39 -19.24 39.61
C THR A 129 -10.39 -20.71 39.20
N GLY A 130 -9.24 -21.30 38.85
CA GLY A 130 -9.09 -22.74 38.59
C GLY A 130 -9.88 -23.28 37.40
N VAL A 131 -10.32 -22.41 36.50
CA VAL A 131 -10.88 -22.74 35.18
C VAL A 131 -9.75 -22.82 34.16
#